data_AF-A0A940BQR7-F1
#
_entry.id   AF-A0A940BQR7-F1
#
_cell.length_a   1.000
_cell.length_b   1.000
_cell.length_c   1.000
_cell.angle_alpha   90.00
_cell.angle_beta   90.00
_cell.angle_gamma   90.00
#
_symmetry.space_group_name_H-M   'P 1'
#
loop_
_entity.id
_entity.type
_entity.pdbx_description
1 polymer ?
#
loop_
_entity_poly.entity_id
_entity_poly.type
_entity_poly.pdbx_seq_one_letter_code
_entity_poly.pdbx_strand_id
1 'polypeptide(L)'
;MNMEFIRKLPIPMDIKRDFPITKQMEEVRIKRDSEIKKVFTGKSDKFLLVIGPCSADSRDPVLEYISRLRKVQDNVKDKIIIIPRVYTNKPRTTGEGYKGMLHQPDPEQSSDMLKGIIAIRELHMSALKNYGFTCADEMLYPDNHRYLSDLLAYVAIGARSVEDQQ
;
A
#
# COMPACT_ATOMS: atom_id res chain seq x y z
N MET A 1 6.11 -10.93 -32.86
CA MET A 1 6.01 -10.34 -31.50
C MET A 1 7.30 -10.71 -30.79
N ASN A 2 8.29 -9.81 -30.75
CA ASN A 2 9.57 -10.09 -30.11
C ASN A 2 9.42 -9.75 -28.63
N MET A 3 9.24 -10.75 -27.78
CA MET A 3 9.30 -10.57 -26.33
C MET A 3 10.76 -10.67 -25.91
N GLU A 4 11.25 -9.65 -25.21
CA GLU A 4 12.55 -9.69 -24.56
C GLU A 4 12.38 -10.23 -23.15
N PHE A 5 13.11 -11.30 -22.81
CA PHE A 5 13.14 -11.80 -21.45
C PHE A 5 14.06 -10.93 -20.60
N ILE A 6 13.49 -10.19 -19.65
CA ILE A 6 14.26 -9.36 -18.72
C ILE A 6 14.72 -10.16 -17.50
N ARG A 7 13.78 -10.77 -16.76
CA ARG A 7 14.05 -11.64 -15.60
C ARG A 7 12.79 -12.36 -15.13
N LYS A 8 12.98 -13.41 -14.32
CA LYS A 8 11.92 -14.02 -13.49
C LYS A 8 11.71 -13.20 -12.22
N LEU A 9 10.46 -12.92 -11.86
CA LEU A 9 10.12 -12.29 -10.59
C LEU A 9 9.99 -13.36 -9.48
N PRO A 10 10.42 -13.03 -8.24
CA PRO A 10 10.23 -13.91 -7.08
C PRO A 10 8.74 -14.08 -6.80
N ILE A 11 8.35 -15.22 -6.26
CA ILE A 11 6.96 -15.43 -5.85
C ILE A 11 6.65 -14.64 -4.57
N PRO A 12 5.37 -14.29 -4.30
CA PRO A 12 5.01 -13.56 -3.10
C PRO A 12 5.48 -14.19 -1.79
N MET A 13 5.56 -15.53 -1.73
CA MET A 13 6.05 -16.25 -0.56
C MET A 13 7.53 -15.96 -0.28
N ASP A 14 8.38 -15.87 -1.32
CA ASP A 14 9.80 -15.55 -1.16
C ASP A 14 9.97 -14.10 -0.67
N ILE A 15 9.24 -13.16 -1.27
CA ILE A 15 9.27 -11.76 -0.83
C ILE A 15 8.82 -11.61 0.63
N LYS A 16 7.76 -12.32 1.05
CA LYS A 16 7.30 -12.29 2.45
C LYS A 16 8.27 -12.96 3.41
N ARG A 17 9.01 -13.99 2.97
CA ARG A 17 10.08 -14.62 3.75
C ARG A 17 11.26 -13.68 3.94
N ASP A 18 11.68 -13.01 2.87
CA ASP A 18 12.87 -12.15 2.88
C ASP A 18 12.60 -10.79 3.55
N PHE A 19 11.34 -10.32 3.51
CA PHE A 19 10.87 -9.10 4.16
C PHE A 19 9.67 -9.40 5.09
N PRO A 20 9.86 -10.13 6.20
CA PRO A 20 8.75 -10.58 7.04
C PRO A 20 8.21 -9.47 7.93
N ILE A 21 6.89 -9.49 8.17
CA ILE A 21 6.30 -8.71 9.24
C ILE A 21 6.67 -9.33 10.59
N THR A 22 6.97 -8.49 11.58
CA THR A 22 7.27 -8.96 12.93
C THR A 22 5.98 -9.34 13.67
N LYS A 23 6.11 -10.10 14.76
CA LYS A 23 4.97 -10.43 15.62
C LYS A 23 4.24 -9.18 16.15
N GLN A 24 5.00 -8.13 16.49
CA GLN A 24 4.44 -6.85 16.94
C GLN A 24 3.63 -6.16 15.83
N MET A 25 4.12 -6.19 14.59
CA MET A 25 3.40 -5.66 13.43
C MET A 25 2.10 -6.43 13.19
N GLU A 26 2.13 -7.76 13.30
CA GLU A 26 0.95 -8.61 13.16
C GLU A 26 -0.11 -8.30 14.23
N GLU A 27 0.29 -8.12 15.49
CA GLU A 27 -0.63 -7.74 16.58
C GLU A 27 -1.31 -6.38 16.32
N VAL A 28 -0.54 -5.39 15.84
CA VAL A 28 -1.08 -4.08 15.47
C VAL A 28 -2.05 -4.19 14.30
N ARG A 29 -1.68 -4.95 13.26
CA ARG A 29 -2.53 -5.21 12.09
C ARG A 29 -3.85 -5.86 12.51
N ILE A 30 -3.81 -6.97 13.25
CA ILE A 30 -5.02 -7.70 13.70
C ILE A 30 -5.96 -6.76 14.46
N LYS A 31 -5.41 -5.93 15.36
CA LYS A 31 -6.20 -4.95 16.12
C LYS A 31 -6.89 -3.95 15.17
N ARG A 32 -6.13 -3.37 14.23
CA ARG A 32 -6.64 -2.40 13.27
C ARG A 32 -7.69 -3.00 12.34
N ASP A 33 -7.44 -4.18 11.80
CA ASP A 33 -8.38 -4.89 10.91
C ASP A 33 -9.69 -5.18 11.63
N SER A 34 -9.63 -5.57 12.91
CA SER A 34 -10.82 -5.73 13.75
C SER A 34 -11.58 -4.42 13.96
N GLU A 35 -10.89 -3.30 14.22
CA GLU A 35 -11.53 -1.98 14.36
C GLU A 35 -12.18 -1.52 13.05
N ILE A 36 -11.48 -1.66 11.93
CA ILE A 36 -11.97 -1.33 10.58
C ILE A 36 -13.18 -2.19 10.22
N LYS A 37 -13.12 -3.50 10.48
CA LYS A 37 -14.23 -4.43 10.24
C LYS A 37 -15.49 -4.04 11.03
N LYS A 38 -15.33 -3.54 12.27
CA LYS A 38 -16.48 -3.06 13.06
C LYS A 38 -17.17 -1.88 12.40
N VAL A 39 -16.43 -0.96 11.78
CA VAL A 39 -17.02 0.16 11.02
C VAL A 39 -17.78 -0.35 9.80
N PHE A 40 -17.16 -1.20 8.96
CA PHE A 40 -17.82 -1.75 7.77
C PHE A 40 -19.06 -2.60 8.08
N THR A 41 -19.09 -3.24 9.24
CA THR A 41 -20.23 -4.07 9.68
C THR A 41 -21.25 -3.31 10.53
N GLY A 42 -21.12 -1.98 10.68
CA GLY A 42 -22.04 -1.15 11.46
C GLY A 42 -21.97 -1.35 12.98
N LYS A 43 -20.98 -2.10 13.47
CA LYS A 43 -20.74 -2.34 14.91
C LYS A 43 -19.96 -1.20 15.60
N SER A 44 -19.50 -0.22 14.83
CA SER A 44 -18.89 1.01 15.32
C SER A 44 -19.34 2.17 14.44
N ASP A 45 -19.64 3.30 15.06
CA ASP A 45 -20.05 4.57 14.45
C ASP A 45 -18.86 5.48 14.11
N LYS A 46 -17.62 5.01 14.29
CA LYS A 46 -16.42 5.78 13.94
C LYS A 46 -16.37 6.02 12.44
N PHE A 47 -15.89 7.21 12.06
CA PHE A 47 -15.68 7.57 10.67
C PHE A 47 -14.35 7.00 10.16
N LEU A 48 -14.39 6.24 9.06
CA LEU A 48 -13.20 5.72 8.41
C LEU A 48 -12.71 6.73 7.36
N LEU A 49 -11.52 7.28 7.56
CA LEU A 49 -10.94 8.32 6.72
C LEU A 49 -9.73 7.78 5.97
N VAL A 50 -9.88 7.58 4.66
CA VAL A 50 -8.77 7.30 3.75
C VAL A 50 -8.19 8.63 3.27
N ILE A 51 -6.96 8.97 3.66
CA ILE A 51 -6.36 10.27 3.36
C ILE A 51 -4.85 10.15 3.14
N GLY A 52 -4.34 10.91 2.17
CA GLY A 52 -2.92 10.97 1.85
C GLY A 52 -2.68 11.54 0.46
N PRO A 53 -1.42 11.53 0.00
CA PRO A 53 -1.07 12.04 -1.32
C PRO A 53 -1.77 11.24 -2.43
N CYS A 54 -1.91 11.88 -3.60
CA CYS A 54 -2.52 11.24 -4.76
C CYS A 54 -1.73 10.00 -5.22
N SER A 55 -0.41 10.01 -5.05
CA SER A 55 0.51 8.88 -5.23
C SER A 55 1.62 8.92 -4.19
N ALA A 56 2.15 7.74 -3.86
CA ALA A 56 3.39 7.56 -3.14
C ALA A 56 4.53 7.33 -4.14
N ASP A 57 5.17 8.41 -4.57
CA ASP A 57 6.26 8.42 -5.55
C ASP A 57 7.65 8.49 -4.91
N SER A 58 7.75 8.98 -3.67
CA SER A 58 9.00 9.03 -2.90
C SER A 58 8.80 8.55 -1.46
N ARG A 59 9.68 7.67 -0.99
CA ARG A 59 9.58 7.02 0.32
C ARG A 59 9.60 8.02 1.47
N ASP A 60 10.60 8.90 1.50
CA ASP A 60 10.85 9.75 2.67
C ASP A 60 9.76 10.80 2.88
N PRO A 61 9.30 11.55 1.85
CA PRO A 61 8.17 12.46 2.00
C PRO A 61 6.88 11.76 2.43
N VAL A 62 6.64 10.54 1.94
CA VAL A 62 5.46 9.74 2.34
C VAL A 62 5.55 9.35 3.81
N LEU A 63 6.71 8.88 4.29
CA LEU A 63 6.89 8.52 5.69
C LEU A 63 6.86 9.73 6.63
N GLU A 64 7.38 10.87 6.18
CA GLU A 64 7.24 12.14 6.91
C GLU A 64 5.76 12.51 7.07
N TYR A 65 4.98 12.44 5.98
CA TYR A 65 3.54 12.69 6.02
C TYR A 65 2.81 11.73 6.97
N ILE A 66 3.13 10.43 6.91
CA ILE A 66 2.56 9.42 7.81
C ILE A 66 2.91 9.71 9.27
N SER A 67 4.13 10.18 9.55
CA SER A 67 4.53 10.55 10.92
C SER A 67 3.67 11.68 11.49
N ARG A 68 3.28 12.64 10.65
CA ARG A 68 2.37 13.74 11.03
C ARG A 68 0.95 13.21 11.21
N LEU A 69 0.48 12.32 10.32
CA LEU A 69 -0.83 11.66 10.46
C LEU A 69 -0.95 10.84 11.75
N ARG A 70 0.14 10.23 12.25
CA ARG A 70 0.13 9.49 13.52
C ARG A 70 -0.32 10.36 14.68
N LYS A 71 0.26 11.56 14.78
CA LYS A 71 -0.09 12.56 15.80
C LYS A 71 -1.55 12.99 15.68
N VAL A 72 -2.04 13.17 14.45
CA VAL A 72 -3.45 13.50 14.21
C VAL A 72 -4.36 12.35 14.65
N GLN A 73 -4.05 11.11 14.27
CA GLN A 73 -4.81 9.93 14.65
C GLN A 73 -4.93 9.81 16.16
N ASP A 74 -3.89 10.11 16.93
CA ASP A 74 -3.93 10.06 18.40
C ASP A 74 -4.96 11.04 18.99
N ASN A 75 -5.12 12.21 18.38
CA ASN A 75 -6.07 13.23 18.79
C ASN A 75 -7.53 12.91 18.40
N VAL A 76 -7.74 12.12 17.33
CA VAL A 76 -9.08 11.87 16.79
C VAL A 76 -9.57 10.42 16.96
N LYS A 77 -8.77 9.55 17.59
CA LYS A 77 -9.00 8.08 17.64
C LYS A 77 -10.35 7.64 18.21
N ASP A 78 -11.00 8.47 19.02
CA ASP A 78 -12.29 8.14 19.61
C ASP A 78 -13.43 8.24 18.59
N LYS A 79 -13.23 8.99 17.50
CA LYS A 79 -14.25 9.25 16.46
C LYS A 79 -13.82 8.85 15.05
N ILE A 80 -12.52 8.85 14.75
CA ILE A 80 -12.00 8.64 13.40
C ILE A 80 -10.94 7.55 13.39
N ILE A 81 -11.05 6.64 12.42
CA ILE A 81 -9.99 5.69 12.05
C ILE A 81 -9.37 6.17 10.74
N ILE A 82 -8.14 6.65 10.81
CA ILE A 82 -7.34 7.07 9.66
C ILE A 82 -6.67 5.85 9.04
N ILE A 83 -6.82 5.72 7.73
CA ILE A 83 -6.07 4.79 6.89
C ILE A 83 -5.25 5.63 5.91
N PRO A 84 -3.92 5.73 6.08
CA PRO A 84 -3.10 6.51 5.17
C PRO A 84 -3.20 5.98 3.73
N ARG A 85 -3.46 6.87 2.78
CA ARG A 85 -3.46 6.57 1.35
C ARG A 85 -2.02 6.54 0.84
N VAL A 86 -1.55 5.37 0.43
CA VAL A 86 -0.21 5.13 -0.10
C VAL A 86 -0.37 4.41 -1.43
N TYR A 87 -0.78 5.15 -2.47
CA TYR A 87 -1.05 4.58 -3.79
C TYR A 87 0.24 4.45 -4.57
N THR A 88 0.70 3.21 -4.75
CA THR A 88 2.03 2.91 -5.31
C THR A 88 2.02 2.73 -6.84
N ASN A 89 0.83 2.69 -7.43
CA ASN A 89 0.59 2.57 -8.86
C ASN A 89 -0.08 3.83 -9.42
N LYS A 90 0.17 4.11 -10.70
CA LYS A 90 -0.53 5.15 -11.46
C LYS A 90 -1.08 4.59 -12.77
N PRO A 91 -2.41 4.59 -12.98
CA PRO A 91 -2.97 4.25 -14.28
C PRO A 91 -2.59 5.34 -15.30
N ARG A 92 -2.14 4.93 -16.50
CA ARG A 92 -1.78 5.83 -17.60
C ARG A 92 -2.55 5.42 -18.86
N THR A 93 -3.21 6.38 -19.50
CA THR A 93 -4.07 6.14 -20.68
C THR A 93 -3.29 5.60 -21.87
N THR A 94 -2.10 6.15 -22.15
CA THR A 94 -1.25 5.75 -23.29
C THR A 94 -0.19 4.73 -22.90
N GLY A 95 -0.11 4.34 -21.63
CA GLY A 95 0.99 3.53 -21.11
C GLY A 95 2.34 4.26 -21.04
N GLU A 96 2.40 5.56 -21.37
CA GLU A 96 3.61 6.37 -21.33
C GLU A 96 3.73 7.21 -20.04
N GLY A 97 4.98 7.50 -19.68
CA GLY A 97 5.36 8.26 -18.47
C GLY A 97 5.37 7.43 -17.19
N TYR A 98 5.59 8.10 -16.05
CA TYR A 98 5.78 7.46 -14.74
C TYR A 98 4.57 6.61 -14.30
N LYS A 99 4.79 5.31 -14.06
CA LYS A 99 3.75 4.34 -13.70
C LYS A 99 3.63 4.10 -12.18
N GLY A 100 4.44 4.78 -11.37
CA GLY A 100 4.46 4.64 -9.92
C GLY A 100 5.64 3.85 -9.40
N MET A 101 5.81 3.88 -8.08
CA MET A 101 6.95 3.29 -7.35
C MET A 101 7.09 1.79 -7.60
N LEU A 102 5.99 1.06 -7.84
CA LEU A 102 6.05 -0.35 -8.21
C LEU A 102 6.86 -0.58 -9.50
N HIS A 103 6.73 0.30 -10.49
CA HIS A 103 7.43 0.11 -11.76
C HIS A 103 8.82 0.73 -11.75
N GLN A 104 8.97 1.82 -11.01
CA GLN A 104 10.17 2.66 -11.03
C GLN A 104 10.31 3.35 -9.67
N PRO A 105 10.98 2.72 -8.68
CA PRO A 105 11.13 3.30 -7.34
C PRO A 105 11.84 4.65 -7.31
N ASP A 106 12.79 4.83 -8.22
CA ASP A 106 13.54 6.06 -8.42
C ASP A 106 13.17 6.61 -9.80
N PRO A 107 12.44 7.74 -9.88
CA PRO A 107 12.05 8.37 -11.14
C PRO A 107 13.20 8.74 -12.07
N GLU A 108 14.42 8.88 -11.53
CA GLU A 108 15.64 9.20 -12.30
C GLU A 108 16.34 7.95 -12.88
N GLN A 109 15.94 6.74 -12.44
CA GLN A 109 16.48 5.47 -12.94
C GLN A 109 15.54 4.79 -13.92
N SER A 110 16.01 3.75 -14.61
CA SER A 110 15.15 2.89 -15.43
C SER A 110 14.15 2.10 -14.58
N SER A 111 13.10 1.58 -15.22
CA SER A 111 12.12 0.71 -14.56
C SER A 111 12.77 -0.60 -14.09
N ASP A 112 12.43 -1.02 -12.88
CA ASP A 112 12.83 -2.32 -12.31
C ASP A 112 11.72 -2.83 -11.39
N MET A 113 10.94 -3.78 -11.90
CA MET A 113 9.80 -4.37 -11.18
C MET A 113 10.20 -5.08 -9.89
N LEU A 114 11.39 -5.69 -9.83
CA LEU A 114 11.84 -6.38 -8.63
C LEU A 114 12.16 -5.37 -7.52
N LYS A 115 12.93 -4.33 -7.86
CA LYS A 115 13.18 -3.21 -6.92
C LYS A 115 11.87 -2.54 -6.51
N GLY A 116 10.94 -2.41 -7.46
CA GLY A 116 9.56 -2.00 -7.28
C GLY A 116 8.82 -2.71 -6.16
N ILE A 117 8.66 -4.03 -6.31
CA ILE A 117 7.97 -4.89 -5.34
C ILE A 117 8.58 -4.76 -3.95
N ILE A 118 9.91 -4.73 -3.87
CA ILE A 118 10.64 -4.58 -2.60
C ILE A 118 10.34 -3.20 -1.99
N ALA A 119 10.49 -2.12 -2.78
CA ALA A 119 10.32 -0.75 -2.32
C ALA A 119 8.91 -0.49 -1.75
N ILE A 120 7.87 -0.94 -2.45
CA ILE A 120 6.48 -0.75 -1.98
C ILE A 120 6.20 -1.55 -0.70
N ARG A 121 6.76 -2.77 -0.59
CA ARG A 121 6.62 -3.59 0.61
C ARG A 121 7.29 -2.93 1.80
N GLU A 122 8.53 -2.48 1.64
CA GLU A 122 9.25 -1.79 2.70
C GLU A 122 8.60 -0.47 3.13
N LEU A 123 7.99 0.27 2.19
CA LEU A 123 7.25 1.49 2.49
C LEU A 123 6.04 1.18 3.42
N HIS A 124 5.21 0.21 3.04
CA HIS A 124 4.07 -0.22 3.85
C HIS A 124 4.52 -0.84 5.19
N MET A 125 5.61 -1.61 5.19
CA MET A 125 6.22 -2.12 6.43
C MET A 125 6.70 -0.99 7.35
N SER A 126 7.29 0.07 6.79
CA SER A 126 7.76 1.22 7.57
C SER A 126 6.60 2.00 8.17
N ALA A 127 5.49 2.16 7.43
CA ALA A 127 4.27 2.76 7.93
C ALA A 127 3.69 1.99 9.13
N LEU A 128 3.67 0.66 9.03
CA LEU A 128 3.18 -0.21 10.11
C LEU A 128 4.14 -0.25 11.29
N LYS A 129 5.42 -0.51 11.04
CA LYS A 129 6.44 -0.67 12.08
C LYS A 129 6.64 0.61 12.90
N ASN A 130 6.75 1.75 12.23
CA ASN A 130 7.15 2.99 12.90
C ASN A 130 5.95 3.81 13.41
N TYR A 131 4.79 3.67 12.77
CA TYR A 131 3.63 4.53 13.04
C TYR A 131 2.33 3.75 13.32
N GLY A 132 2.39 2.42 13.33
CA GLY A 132 1.24 1.57 13.62
C GLY A 132 0.10 1.75 12.61
N PHE A 133 0.41 2.09 11.36
CA PHE A 133 -0.58 2.20 10.30
C PHE A 133 -0.49 1.03 9.33
N THR A 134 -1.62 0.35 9.17
CA THR A 134 -1.95 -0.37 7.94
C THR A 134 -2.55 0.62 6.95
N CYS A 135 -2.04 0.64 5.72
CA CYS A 135 -2.35 1.66 4.71
C CYS A 135 -3.39 1.19 3.70
N ALA A 136 -3.88 2.15 2.91
CA ALA A 136 -4.68 1.92 1.72
C ALA A 136 -3.81 2.03 0.46
N ASP A 137 -4.07 1.16 -0.51
CA ASP A 137 -3.46 1.21 -1.84
C ASP A 137 -4.51 0.90 -2.91
N GLU A 138 -4.21 1.18 -4.17
CA GLU A 138 -5.04 0.84 -5.33
C GLU A 138 -4.41 -0.33 -6.07
N MET A 139 -5.13 -1.45 -6.16
CA MET A 139 -4.62 -2.64 -6.84
C MET A 139 -4.97 -2.55 -8.33
N LEU A 140 -4.14 -1.84 -9.08
CA LEU A 140 -4.27 -1.77 -10.55
C LEU A 140 -4.00 -3.11 -11.23
N TYR A 141 -3.16 -3.96 -10.61
CA TYR A 141 -2.89 -5.32 -11.05
C TYR A 141 -3.14 -6.29 -9.89
N PRO A 142 -4.12 -7.22 -9.99
CA PRO A 142 -4.51 -8.11 -8.89
C PRO A 142 -3.34 -8.94 -8.33
N ASP A 143 -2.39 -9.34 -9.17
CA ASP A 143 -1.24 -10.15 -8.75
C ASP A 143 -0.35 -9.44 -7.73
N ASN A 144 -0.28 -8.11 -7.77
CA ASN A 144 0.54 -7.33 -6.84
C ASN A 144 0.02 -7.40 -5.41
N HIS A 145 -1.29 -7.57 -5.23
CA HIS A 145 -1.91 -7.66 -3.91
C HIS A 145 -1.26 -8.75 -3.06
N ARG A 146 -0.87 -9.87 -3.68
CA ARG A 146 -0.29 -11.01 -2.96
C ARG A 146 1.02 -10.68 -2.26
N TYR A 147 1.79 -9.70 -2.75
CA TYR A 147 3.03 -9.24 -2.11
C TYR A 147 2.78 -8.35 -0.88
N LEU A 148 1.58 -7.77 -0.75
CA LEU A 148 1.24 -6.75 0.25
C LEU A 148 0.04 -7.13 1.13
N SER A 149 -0.61 -8.27 0.90
CA SER A 149 -1.86 -8.65 1.56
C SER A 149 -1.77 -8.76 3.09
N ASP A 150 -0.55 -8.91 3.62
CA ASP A 150 -0.20 -8.95 5.04
C ASP A 150 0.11 -7.55 5.62
N LEU A 151 -0.02 -6.47 4.83
CA LEU A 151 0.33 -5.10 5.22
C LEU A 151 -0.80 -4.07 4.95
N LEU A 152 -1.73 -4.39 4.05
CA LEU A 152 -2.81 -3.47 3.66
C LEU A 152 -4.05 -3.64 4.52
N ALA A 153 -4.69 -2.52 4.86
CA ALA A 153 -5.99 -2.48 5.55
C ALA A 153 -7.17 -2.26 4.60
N TYR A 154 -6.92 -1.58 3.48
CA TYR A 154 -7.95 -1.24 2.51
C TYR A 154 -7.35 -1.28 1.10
N VAL A 155 -8.07 -1.90 0.18
CA VAL A 155 -7.70 -1.95 -1.23
C VAL A 155 -8.81 -1.27 -2.03
N ALA A 156 -8.45 -0.26 -2.80
CA ALA A 156 -9.36 0.35 -3.77
C ALA A 156 -9.25 -0.36 -5.11
N ILE A 157 -10.39 -0.54 -5.77
CA ILE A 157 -10.48 -0.84 -7.20
C ILE A 157 -10.88 0.48 -7.89
N GLY A 158 -10.09 0.89 -8.87
CA GLY A 158 -10.30 2.14 -9.58
C GLY A 158 -11.53 2.12 -10.47
N ALA A 159 -12.11 3.29 -10.74
CA ALA A 159 -13.30 3.40 -11.59
C ALA A 159 -13.10 2.84 -13.02
N ARG A 160 -11.85 2.81 -13.52
CA ARG A 160 -11.51 2.27 -14.85
C ARG A 160 -11.37 0.75 -14.88
N SER A 161 -11.33 0.10 -13.72
CA SER A 161 -11.10 -1.35 -13.58
C SER A 161 -12.20 -2.04 -12.78
N VAL A 162 -13.29 -1.32 -12.43
CA VAL A 162 -14.39 -1.89 -11.64
C VAL A 162 -15.20 -2.94 -12.40
N GLU A 163 -15.14 -2.90 -13.73
CA GLU A 163 -15.78 -3.87 -14.62
C GLU A 163 -14.80 -4.93 -15.14
N ASP A 164 -13.53 -4.89 -14.70
CA ASP A 164 -12.56 -5.93 -15.01
C ASP A 164 -12.92 -7.21 -14.23
N GLN A 165 -12.98 -8.35 -14.93
CA GLN A 165 -13.38 -9.63 -14.36
C GLN A 165 -12.23 -10.39 -13.70
N GLN A 166 -10.98 -9.97 -13.93
CA GLN A 166 -9.79 -10.59 -13.35
C GLN A 166 -9.62 -10.21 -11.87
#